data_AF-A0A937ITL9-F1
#
_entry.id   AF-A0A937ITL9-F1
#
_cell.length_a   1.000
_cell.length_b   1.000
_cell.length_c   1.000
_cell.angle_alpha   90.00
_cell.angle_beta   90.00
_cell.angle_gamma   90.00
#
_symmetry.space_group_name_H-M   'P 1'
#
loop_
_entity.id
_entity.type
_entity.pdbx_description
1 polymer ?
#
loop_
_entity_poly.entity_id
_entity_poly.type
_entity_poly.pdbx_seq_one_letter_code
_entity_poly.pdbx_strand_id
1 'polypeptide(L)'
;MNWIIYILKCKDQSLYTGITKNLDKRIEQHTSGHGSKYLRGRLPLKLVYKELSLNRSNATKRELEIKKLNKREKQFLIKSYKKRVREGIVANSKYIFVVSMNVKKEYENLFNEVYDEEHIPYLLKVPGVNKVTRGKGTSFNFSIGGETKSMNAPAQKFIAMYEIDSPDVVQSKEWSLAVEEGRWSSEVRQHTSDRSHVMYEYC
;
A
#
# COMPACT_ATOMS: atom_id res chain seq x y z
N MET A 1 5.10 -16.82 6.59
CA MET A 1 4.29 -17.16 5.39
C MET A 1 2.93 -16.51 5.52
N ASN A 2 2.59 -15.60 4.61
CA ASN A 2 1.35 -14.83 4.66
C ASN A 2 0.17 -15.66 4.13
N TRP A 3 -1.03 -15.35 4.61
CA TRP A 3 -2.29 -15.92 4.16
C TRP A 3 -3.00 -14.92 3.24
N ILE A 4 -3.78 -15.43 2.30
CA ILE A 4 -4.54 -14.64 1.33
C ILE A 4 -6.00 -14.97 1.52
N ILE A 5 -6.82 -13.97 1.81
CA ILE A 5 -8.28 -14.03 1.70
C ILE A 5 -8.65 -13.67 0.26
N TYR A 6 -9.59 -14.38 -0.35
CA TYR A 6 -10.01 -14.13 -1.74
C TYR A 6 -11.51 -14.30 -1.92
N ILE A 7 -12.06 -13.61 -2.94
CA ILE A 7 -13.44 -13.82 -3.41
C ILE A 7 -13.40 -14.20 -4.90
N LEU A 8 -14.05 -15.32 -5.22
CA LEU A 8 -14.31 -15.77 -6.58
C LEU A 8 -15.76 -15.45 -6.95
N LYS A 9 -15.96 -14.98 -8.18
CA LYS A 9 -17.27 -14.84 -8.81
C LYS A 9 -17.48 -16.00 -9.78
N CYS A 10 -18.55 -16.74 -9.57
CA CYS A 10 -18.96 -17.89 -10.39
C CYS A 10 -19.76 -17.43 -11.62
N LYS A 11 -20.00 -18.34 -12.58
CA LYS A 11 -20.82 -18.06 -13.78
C LYS A 11 -22.23 -17.57 -13.45
N ASP A 12 -22.82 -18.13 -12.41
CA ASP A 12 -24.17 -17.83 -11.91
C ASP A 12 -24.24 -16.55 -11.06
N GLN A 13 -23.18 -15.74 -11.08
CA GLN A 13 -23.03 -14.51 -10.31
C GLN A 13 -22.94 -14.70 -8.79
N SER A 14 -22.91 -15.94 -8.29
CA SER A 14 -22.64 -16.22 -6.88
C SER A 14 -21.20 -15.88 -6.51
N LEU A 15 -20.98 -15.61 -5.22
CA LEU A 15 -19.67 -15.25 -4.66
C LEU A 15 -19.21 -16.31 -3.68
N TYR A 16 -17.98 -16.78 -3.85
CA TYR A 16 -17.32 -17.71 -2.94
C TYR A 16 -16.14 -17.02 -2.27
N THR A 17 -16.09 -17.08 -0.94
CA THR A 17 -14.98 -16.53 -0.13
C THR A 17 -14.17 -17.67 0.46
N GLY A 18 -12.84 -17.57 0.39
CA GLY A 18 -11.94 -18.54 1.00
C GLY A 18 -10.60 -17.92 1.39
N ILE A 19 -9.77 -18.72 2.06
CA ILE A 19 -8.39 -18.37 2.40
C ILE A 19 -7.39 -19.40 1.86
N THR A 20 -6.15 -18.99 1.60
CA THR A 20 -5.08 -19.88 1.12
C THR A 20 -3.70 -19.28 1.38
N LYS A 21 -2.66 -20.11 1.38
CA LYS A 21 -1.25 -19.65 1.35
C LYS A 21 -0.74 -19.43 -0.08
N ASN A 22 -1.37 -20.07 -1.07
CA ASN A 22 -1.00 -19.98 -2.47
C ASN A 22 -2.28 -19.85 -3.29
N LEU A 23 -2.49 -18.66 -3.88
CA LEU A 23 -3.73 -18.33 -4.57
C LEU A 23 -3.83 -19.04 -5.93
N ASP A 24 -2.75 -19.06 -6.70
CA ASP A 24 -2.73 -19.61 -8.05
C ASP A 24 -3.00 -21.12 -8.02
N LYS A 25 -2.28 -21.86 -7.18
CA LYS A 25 -2.53 -23.30 -6.95
C LYS A 25 -3.97 -23.55 -6.48
N ARG A 26 -4.54 -22.65 -5.66
CA ARG A 26 -5.91 -22.82 -5.15
C ARG A 26 -6.96 -22.58 -6.23
N ILE A 27 -6.75 -21.60 -7.11
CA ILE A 27 -7.65 -21.33 -8.25
C ILE A 27 -7.59 -22.49 -9.25
N GLU A 28 -6.40 -23.04 -9.51
CA GLU A 28 -6.20 -24.21 -10.36
C GLU A 28 -6.93 -25.45 -9.80
N GLN A 29 -6.81 -25.70 -8.50
CA GLN A 29 -7.55 -26.77 -7.81
C GLN A 29 -9.07 -26.62 -7.96
N HIS A 30 -9.61 -25.39 -7.81
CA HIS A 30 -11.04 -25.16 -7.98
C HIS A 30 -11.47 -25.33 -9.44
N THR A 31 -10.67 -24.87 -10.39
CA THR A 31 -10.95 -24.97 -11.84
C THR A 31 -10.88 -26.41 -12.33
N SER A 32 -10.01 -27.24 -11.77
CA SER A 32 -9.90 -28.67 -12.08
C SER A 32 -10.93 -29.57 -11.36
N GLY A 33 -11.87 -28.99 -10.59
CA GLY A 33 -12.93 -29.74 -9.90
C GLY A 33 -12.51 -30.41 -8.58
N HIS A 34 -11.23 -30.35 -8.21
CA HIS A 34 -10.65 -30.91 -6.98
C HIS A 34 -10.75 -29.96 -5.78
N GLY A 35 -11.28 -28.75 -5.98
CA GLY A 35 -11.47 -27.76 -4.95
C GLY A 35 -12.76 -27.93 -4.13
N SER A 36 -13.35 -26.81 -3.73
CA SER A 36 -14.58 -26.79 -2.93
C SER A 36 -15.73 -27.49 -3.66
N LYS A 37 -16.45 -28.38 -2.96
CA LYS A 37 -17.68 -29.00 -3.47
C LYS A 37 -18.67 -27.97 -4.03
N TYR A 38 -18.75 -26.79 -3.39
CA TYR A 38 -19.62 -25.70 -3.81
C TYR A 38 -19.32 -25.16 -5.21
N LEU A 39 -18.05 -25.17 -5.61
CA LEU A 39 -17.59 -24.58 -6.89
C LEU A 39 -17.66 -25.54 -8.07
N ARG A 40 -17.88 -26.83 -7.82
CA ARG A 40 -18.06 -27.83 -8.88
C ARG A 40 -19.26 -27.45 -9.77
N GLY A 41 -19.06 -27.44 -11.08
CA GLY A 41 -20.09 -27.06 -12.06
C GLY A 41 -20.38 -25.55 -12.16
N ARG A 42 -19.72 -24.69 -11.37
CA ARG A 42 -19.92 -23.22 -11.36
C ARG A 42 -18.83 -22.44 -12.11
N LEU A 43 -18.03 -23.14 -12.90
CA LEU A 43 -17.02 -22.56 -13.80
C LEU A 43 -17.68 -21.76 -14.94
N PRO A 44 -17.00 -20.74 -15.51
CA PRO A 44 -15.68 -20.22 -15.11
C PRO A 44 -15.70 -19.43 -13.80
N LEU A 45 -14.56 -19.41 -13.12
CA LEU A 45 -14.35 -18.63 -11.89
C LEU A 45 -13.54 -17.38 -12.23
N LYS A 46 -13.99 -16.23 -11.71
CA LYS A 46 -13.25 -14.97 -11.81
C LYS A 46 -12.80 -14.52 -10.43
N LEU A 47 -11.51 -14.34 -10.24
CA LEU A 47 -11.00 -13.68 -9.04
C LEU A 47 -11.43 -12.21 -9.06
N VAL A 48 -12.18 -11.78 -8.04
CA VAL A 48 -12.73 -10.42 -7.97
C VAL A 48 -12.26 -9.63 -6.75
N TYR A 49 -11.60 -10.29 -5.80
CA TYR A 49 -11.03 -9.69 -4.58
C TYR A 49 -9.90 -10.57 -4.05
N LYS A 50 -8.83 -9.96 -3.54
CA LYS A 50 -7.84 -10.61 -2.68
C LYS A 50 -7.29 -9.63 -1.64
N GLU A 51 -6.92 -10.15 -0.47
CA GLU A 51 -6.39 -9.41 0.68
C GLU A 51 -5.34 -10.27 1.38
N LEU A 52 -4.19 -9.68 1.75
CA LEU A 52 -3.15 -10.37 2.51
C LEU A 52 -3.42 -10.31 4.01
N SER A 53 -2.98 -11.33 4.73
CA SER A 53 -3.07 -11.43 6.18
C SER A 53 -1.81 -12.08 6.75
N LEU A 54 -1.33 -11.54 7.88
CA LEU A 54 -0.09 -11.95 8.51
C LEU A 54 -0.11 -13.41 8.97
N ASN A 55 -1.27 -13.89 9.42
CA ASN A 55 -1.40 -15.23 9.97
C ASN A 55 -2.78 -15.83 9.67
N ARG A 56 -2.90 -17.14 9.91
CA ARG A 56 -4.13 -17.90 9.65
C ARG A 56 -5.31 -17.39 10.47
N SER A 57 -5.08 -17.06 11.75
CA SER A 57 -6.13 -16.64 12.68
C SER A 57 -6.83 -15.38 12.18
N ASN A 58 -6.06 -14.37 11.78
CA ASN A 58 -6.57 -13.14 11.21
C ASN A 58 -7.29 -13.38 9.88
N ALA A 59 -6.70 -14.21 9.00
CA ALA A 59 -7.34 -14.57 7.74
C ALA A 59 -8.70 -15.26 7.93
N THR A 60 -8.81 -16.18 8.90
CA THR A 60 -10.06 -16.87 9.23
C THR A 60 -11.10 -15.93 9.81
N LYS A 61 -10.72 -15.03 10.73
CA LYS A 61 -11.64 -14.00 11.26
C LYS A 61 -12.20 -13.14 10.12
N ARG A 62 -11.32 -12.66 9.23
CA ARG A 62 -11.69 -11.86 8.08
C ARG A 62 -12.58 -12.60 7.09
N GLU A 63 -12.29 -13.87 6.82
CA GLU A 63 -13.13 -14.73 5.99
C GLU A 63 -14.57 -14.83 6.55
N LEU A 64 -14.71 -15.00 7.87
CA LEU A 64 -16.00 -15.08 8.54
C LEU A 64 -16.78 -13.76 8.46
N GLU A 65 -16.10 -12.63 8.69
CA GLU A 65 -16.69 -11.30 8.51
C GLU A 65 -17.23 -11.12 7.09
N ILE A 66 -16.41 -11.38 6.07
CA ILE A 66 -16.81 -11.27 4.67
C ILE A 66 -17.99 -12.21 4.38
N LYS A 67 -18.00 -13.43 4.93
CA LYS A 67 -19.12 -14.36 4.75
C LYS A 67 -20.44 -13.82 5.32
N LYS A 68 -20.40 -13.12 6.47
CA LYS A 68 -21.56 -12.48 7.11
C LYS A 68 -22.12 -11.29 6.33
N LEU A 69 -21.30 -10.63 5.51
CA LEU A 69 -21.75 -9.51 4.70
C LEU A 69 -22.91 -9.90 3.77
N ASN A 70 -23.89 -9.02 3.67
CA ASN A 70 -24.98 -9.13 2.72
C ASN A 70 -24.49 -8.88 1.27
N LYS A 71 -25.37 -9.11 0.29
CA LYS A 71 -25.02 -9.00 -1.13
C LYS A 71 -24.53 -7.59 -1.51
N ARG A 72 -25.16 -6.53 -0.98
CA ARG A 72 -24.79 -5.14 -1.28
C ARG A 72 -23.42 -4.80 -0.69
N GLU A 73 -23.15 -5.21 0.54
CA GLU A 73 -21.86 -4.99 1.21
C GLU A 73 -20.72 -5.72 0.49
N LYS A 74 -20.93 -6.97 0.07
CA LYS A 74 -19.94 -7.71 -0.73
C LYS A 74 -19.67 -7.02 -2.07
N GLN A 75 -20.72 -6.54 -2.75
CA GLN A 75 -20.56 -5.80 -4.00
C GLN A 75 -19.81 -4.50 -3.80
N PHE A 76 -20.08 -3.77 -2.72
CA PHE A 76 -19.35 -2.56 -2.35
C PHE A 76 -17.87 -2.87 -2.10
N LEU A 77 -17.56 -3.89 -1.29
CA LEU A 77 -16.19 -4.34 -1.03
C LEU A 77 -15.42 -4.64 -2.33
N ILE A 78 -16.04 -5.40 -3.25
CA ILE A 78 -15.45 -5.73 -4.55
C ILE A 78 -15.29 -4.49 -5.43
N LYS A 79 -16.28 -3.58 -5.47
CA LYS A 79 -16.22 -2.35 -6.26
C LYS A 79 -15.09 -1.45 -5.77
N SER A 80 -14.99 -1.26 -4.47
CA SER A 80 -13.94 -0.46 -3.84
C SER A 80 -12.56 -1.08 -4.08
N TYR A 81 -12.42 -2.40 -3.97
CA TYR A 81 -11.20 -3.11 -4.34
C TYR A 81 -10.81 -2.90 -5.80
N LYS A 82 -11.75 -3.06 -6.74
CA LYS A 82 -11.48 -2.86 -8.18
C LYS A 82 -11.13 -1.42 -8.52
N LYS A 83 -11.81 -0.46 -7.90
CA LYS A 83 -11.50 0.98 -8.05
C LYS A 83 -10.05 1.23 -7.62
N ARG A 84 -9.71 0.77 -6.41
CA ARG A 84 -8.37 0.82 -5.85
C ARG A 84 -7.31 0.19 -6.77
N VAL A 85 -7.52 -1.04 -7.23
CA VAL A 85 -6.61 -1.72 -8.19
C VAL A 85 -6.46 -0.94 -9.50
N ARG A 86 -7.57 -0.41 -10.06
CA ARG A 86 -7.56 0.36 -11.31
C ARG A 86 -6.78 1.68 -11.15
N GLU A 87 -6.87 2.30 -9.98
CA GLU A 87 -6.19 3.54 -9.64
C GLU A 87 -4.73 3.33 -9.20
N GLY A 88 -4.20 2.09 -9.33
CA GLY A 88 -2.85 1.74 -8.89
C GLY A 88 -2.68 1.68 -7.37
N ILE A 89 -3.78 1.80 -6.63
CA ILE A 89 -3.86 1.67 -5.18
C ILE A 89 -4.13 0.19 -4.89
N VAL A 90 -3.17 -0.72 -5.12
CA VAL A 90 -3.37 -2.10 -4.64
C VAL A 90 -3.24 -2.07 -3.11
N ALA A 91 -4.32 -2.47 -2.44
CA ALA A 91 -4.55 -2.35 -1.01
C ALA A 91 -3.47 -3.00 -0.13
N ASN A 92 -2.89 -2.20 0.77
CA ASN A 92 -2.90 -2.48 2.21
C ASN A 92 -2.30 -1.35 3.06
N SER A 93 -1.89 -0.23 2.48
CA SER A 93 -1.44 0.90 3.29
C SER A 93 -2.58 1.42 4.16
N LYS A 94 -2.53 1.12 5.45
CA LYS A 94 -3.40 1.72 6.47
C LYS A 94 -2.77 3.01 6.99
N TYR A 95 -1.48 3.20 6.74
CA TYR A 95 -0.74 4.33 7.26
C TYR A 95 0.01 5.07 6.15
N ILE A 96 0.20 6.38 6.35
CA ILE A 96 1.16 7.20 5.63
C ILE A 96 2.23 7.64 6.62
N PHE A 97 3.47 7.24 6.39
CA PHE A 97 4.63 7.79 7.07
C PHE A 97 5.20 8.93 6.22
N VAL A 98 5.24 10.15 6.75
CA VAL A 98 5.74 11.34 6.07
C VAL A 98 7.05 11.75 6.70
N VAL A 99 8.07 11.90 5.87
CA VAL A 99 9.36 12.48 6.24
C VAL A 99 9.52 13.80 5.53
N SER A 100 9.77 14.86 6.28
CA SER A 100 9.96 16.20 5.76
C SER A 100 11.33 16.72 6.16
N MET A 101 12.02 17.47 5.29
CA MET A 101 13.35 18.00 5.57
C MET A 101 13.74 19.16 4.64
N ASN A 102 14.80 19.86 5.02
CA ASN A 102 15.58 20.73 4.17
C ASN A 102 16.89 20.04 3.76
N VAL A 103 17.45 20.45 2.62
CA VAL A 103 18.74 19.98 2.10
C VAL A 103 19.55 21.20 1.70
N LYS A 104 20.84 21.24 2.03
CA LYS A 104 21.74 22.30 1.56
C LYS A 104 21.67 22.42 0.03
N LYS A 105 21.59 23.66 -0.47
CA LYS A 105 21.26 23.96 -1.87
C LYS A 105 22.19 23.26 -2.86
N GLU A 106 23.48 23.25 -2.56
CA GLU A 106 24.54 22.65 -3.38
C GLU A 106 24.47 21.10 -3.42
N TYR A 107 23.73 20.47 -2.50
CA TYR A 107 23.51 19.02 -2.46
C TYR A 107 22.12 18.60 -2.97
N GLU A 108 21.25 19.52 -3.40
CA GLU A 108 19.89 19.18 -3.84
C GLU A 108 19.86 18.25 -5.05
N ASN A 109 20.78 18.43 -6.01
CA ASN A 109 20.86 17.56 -7.18
C ASN A 109 21.27 16.13 -6.79
N LEU A 110 22.34 16.01 -5.98
CA LEU A 110 22.78 14.71 -5.46
C LEU A 110 21.68 14.06 -4.62
N PHE A 111 20.99 14.82 -3.77
CA PHE A 111 19.85 14.34 -3.02
C PHE A 111 18.78 13.77 -3.94
N ASN A 112 18.35 14.49 -4.98
CA ASN A 112 17.30 13.98 -5.86
C ASN A 112 17.72 12.70 -6.58
N GLU A 113 18.92 12.68 -7.16
CA GLU A 113 19.48 11.49 -7.81
C GLU A 113 19.51 10.29 -6.86
N VAL A 114 20.18 10.41 -5.71
CA VAL A 114 20.34 9.31 -4.74
C VAL A 114 19.00 8.86 -4.16
N TYR A 115 18.07 9.81 -3.92
CA TYR A 115 16.78 9.44 -3.35
C TYR A 115 15.91 8.67 -4.33
N ASP A 116 15.93 9.05 -5.61
CA ASP A 116 15.09 8.45 -6.65
C ASP A 116 15.67 7.15 -7.21
N GLU A 117 16.98 7.09 -7.43
CA GLU A 117 17.64 5.95 -8.08
C GLU A 117 18.07 4.86 -7.09
N GLU A 118 18.26 5.20 -5.81
CA GLU A 118 18.76 4.25 -4.80
C GLU A 118 17.81 4.13 -3.60
N HIS A 119 17.62 5.21 -2.83
CA HIS A 119 16.96 5.13 -1.53
C HIS A 119 15.52 4.61 -1.61
N ILE A 120 14.70 5.18 -2.51
CA ILE A 120 13.31 4.73 -2.72
C ILE A 120 13.27 3.31 -3.28
N PRO A 121 14.02 2.96 -4.34
CA PRO A 121 14.07 1.59 -4.84
C PRO A 121 14.47 0.55 -3.79
N TYR A 122 15.35 0.86 -2.84
CA TYR A 122 15.65 -0.05 -1.72
C TYR A 122 14.48 -0.17 -0.75
N LEU A 123 13.83 0.95 -0.39
CA LEU A 123 12.68 0.92 0.52
C LEU A 123 11.45 0.23 -0.06
N LEU A 124 11.23 0.32 -1.38
CA LEU A 124 10.15 -0.40 -2.06
C LEU A 124 10.33 -1.93 -2.05
N LYS A 125 11.53 -2.44 -1.72
CA LYS A 125 11.77 -3.88 -1.54
C LYS A 125 11.41 -4.36 -0.12
N VAL A 126 11.20 -3.44 0.83
CA VAL A 126 10.85 -3.77 2.22
C VAL A 126 9.41 -4.28 2.29
N PRO A 127 9.16 -5.48 2.86
CA PRO A 127 7.80 -5.97 3.03
C PRO A 127 6.92 -4.99 3.83
N GLY A 128 5.78 -4.60 3.26
CA GLY A 128 4.83 -3.67 3.89
C GLY A 128 5.03 -2.20 3.50
N VAL A 129 6.02 -1.89 2.66
CA VAL A 129 6.13 -0.59 1.97
C VAL A 129 5.51 -0.74 0.58
N ASN A 130 4.39 -0.07 0.35
CA ASN A 130 3.61 -0.27 -0.88
C ASN A 130 3.90 0.80 -1.93
N LYS A 131 4.17 2.02 -1.48
CA LYS A 131 4.40 3.16 -2.36
C LYS A 131 5.21 4.22 -1.65
N VAL A 132 6.06 4.92 -2.40
CA VAL A 132 6.72 6.13 -1.94
C VAL A 132 6.46 7.23 -2.95
N THR A 133 6.05 8.40 -2.47
CA THR A 133 5.84 9.60 -3.29
C THR A 133 6.65 10.74 -2.70
N ARG A 134 7.38 11.47 -3.56
CA ARG A 134 8.12 12.65 -3.14
C ARG A 134 7.38 13.92 -3.53
N GLY A 135 7.61 14.97 -2.77
CA GLY A 135 7.09 16.30 -3.04
C GLY A 135 8.13 17.36 -2.76
N LYS A 136 8.09 18.43 -3.55
CA LYS A 136 8.82 19.66 -3.29
C LYS A 136 7.79 20.75 -3.02
N GLY A 137 7.93 21.42 -1.88
CA GLY A 137 7.09 22.53 -1.50
C GLY A 137 7.15 23.66 -2.52
N THR A 138 5.97 24.17 -2.89
CA THR A 138 5.83 25.36 -3.75
C THR A 138 4.79 26.28 -3.14
N SER A 139 4.95 27.58 -3.36
CA SER A 139 3.86 28.52 -3.12
C SER A 139 2.72 28.24 -4.09
N PHE A 140 1.49 28.48 -3.66
CA PHE A 140 0.31 28.31 -4.48
C PHE A 140 -0.80 29.26 -4.05
N ASN A 141 -1.73 29.50 -4.96
CA ASN A 141 -2.97 30.22 -4.67
C ASN A 141 -4.13 29.23 -4.71
N PHE A 142 -5.12 29.40 -3.83
CA PHE A 142 -6.33 28.58 -3.83
C PHE A 142 -7.55 29.43 -3.53
N SER A 143 -8.70 29.02 -4.09
CA SER A 143 -9.97 29.69 -3.86
C SER A 143 -10.73 29.03 -2.72
N ILE A 144 -11.19 29.83 -1.75
CA ILE A 144 -12.03 29.36 -0.64
C ILE A 144 -13.06 30.44 -0.30
N GLY A 145 -14.34 30.07 -0.29
CA GLY A 145 -15.42 31.03 -0.02
C GLY A 145 -15.54 32.17 -1.06
N GLY A 146 -15.10 31.95 -2.30
CA GLY A 146 -15.12 32.97 -3.36
C GLY A 146 -13.91 33.92 -3.36
N GLU A 147 -13.05 33.85 -2.36
CA GLU A 147 -11.81 34.63 -2.28
C GLU A 147 -10.61 33.80 -2.73
N THR A 148 -9.61 34.45 -3.32
CA THR A 148 -8.31 33.82 -3.63
C THR A 148 -7.34 34.10 -2.49
N LYS A 149 -6.75 33.05 -1.92
CA LYS A 149 -5.73 33.13 -0.88
C LYS A 149 -4.39 32.60 -1.41
N SER A 150 -3.32 33.29 -1.05
CA SER A 150 -1.95 32.91 -1.41
C SER A 150 -1.25 32.25 -0.22
N MET A 151 -0.58 31.13 -0.48
CA MET A 151 0.19 30.38 0.50
C MET A 151 1.66 30.37 0.10
N ASN A 152 2.54 30.65 1.06
CA ASN A 152 3.97 30.47 0.87
C ASN A 152 4.34 28.98 0.78
N ALA A 153 5.51 28.69 0.22
CA ALA A 153 6.08 27.36 0.27
C ALA A 153 6.29 26.92 1.75
N PRO A 154 6.18 25.62 2.05
CA PRO A 154 6.41 25.10 3.40
C PRO A 154 7.85 25.35 3.86
N ALA A 155 8.03 25.48 5.18
CA ALA A 155 9.35 25.68 5.80
C ALA A 155 10.31 24.51 5.56
N GLN A 156 9.78 23.28 5.48
CA GLN A 156 10.51 22.10 5.04
C GLN A 156 10.27 21.92 3.54
N LYS A 157 11.32 22.08 2.75
CA LYS A 157 11.24 22.14 1.30
C LYS A 157 10.89 20.81 0.64
N PHE A 158 11.32 19.69 1.22
CA PHE A 158 11.13 18.36 0.64
C PHE A 158 10.32 17.46 1.56
N ILE A 159 9.46 16.66 0.96
CA ILE A 159 8.73 15.58 1.62
C ILE A 159 8.92 14.25 0.89
N ALA A 160 8.92 13.16 1.64
CA ALA A 160 8.74 11.80 1.15
C ALA A 160 7.60 11.15 1.95
N MET A 161 6.61 10.63 1.25
CA MET A 161 5.42 10.01 1.81
C MET A 161 5.43 8.51 1.48
N TYR A 162 5.50 7.69 2.50
CA TYR A 162 5.55 6.24 2.42
C TYR A 162 4.18 5.69 2.81
N GLU A 163 3.49 5.04 1.87
CA GLU A 163 2.27 4.31 2.17
C GLU A 163 2.64 2.91 2.66
N ILE A 164 2.31 2.59 3.92
CA ILE A 164 2.74 1.36 4.61
C ILE A 164 1.60 0.62 5.31
N ASP A 165 1.77 -0.70 5.43
CA ASP A 165 0.75 -1.62 5.99
C ASP A 165 0.50 -1.44 7.49
N SER A 166 1.56 -1.18 8.28
CA SER A 166 1.55 -1.09 9.74
C SER A 166 2.67 -0.16 10.23
N PRO A 167 2.56 0.50 11.40
CA PRO A 167 3.67 1.26 11.99
C PRO A 167 4.90 0.40 12.30
N ASP A 168 4.73 -0.92 12.46
CA ASP A 168 5.83 -1.85 12.71
C ASP A 168 6.82 -1.93 11.53
N VAL A 169 6.39 -1.58 10.31
CA VAL A 169 7.24 -1.63 9.11
C VAL A 169 8.49 -0.77 9.30
N VAL A 170 8.34 0.45 9.85
CA VAL A 170 9.48 1.38 10.05
C VAL A 170 10.37 1.01 11.22
N GLN A 171 10.00 -0.01 12.00
CA GLN A 171 10.80 -0.59 13.09
C GLN A 171 11.40 -1.95 12.70
N SER A 172 11.07 -2.47 11.52
CA SER A 172 11.53 -3.78 11.06
C SER A 172 13.03 -3.78 10.75
N LYS A 173 13.66 -4.96 10.86
CA LYS A 173 15.07 -5.14 10.50
C LYS A 173 15.30 -4.84 9.03
N GLU A 174 14.38 -5.25 8.16
CA GLU A 174 14.42 -5.02 6.72
C GLU A 174 14.43 -3.53 6.40
N TRP A 175 13.60 -2.74 7.09
CA TRP A 175 13.60 -1.28 6.97
C TRP A 175 14.92 -0.68 7.44
N SER A 176 15.43 -1.08 8.62
CA SER A 176 16.71 -0.57 9.15
C SER A 176 17.89 -0.83 8.21
N LEU A 177 17.92 -1.97 7.53
CA LEU A 177 18.93 -2.25 6.52
C LEU A 177 18.73 -1.39 5.28
N ALA A 178 17.51 -1.32 4.75
CA ALA A 178 17.22 -0.58 3.52
C ALA A 178 17.45 0.93 3.64
N VAL A 179 17.23 1.55 4.80
CA VAL A 179 17.51 2.99 4.99
C VAL A 179 19.00 3.33 5.04
N GLU A 180 19.86 2.36 5.33
CA GLU A 180 21.31 2.54 5.36
C GLU A 180 21.98 2.13 4.03
N GLU A 181 21.25 1.45 3.15
CA GLU A 181 21.73 1.00 1.84
C GLU A 181 21.95 2.17 0.86
N GLY A 182 23.04 2.10 0.08
CA GLY A 182 23.39 3.09 -0.92
C GLY A 182 23.96 4.39 -0.37
N ARG A 183 24.00 5.43 -1.21
CA ARG A 183 24.68 6.70 -0.91
C ARG A 183 23.91 7.63 0.02
N TRP A 184 22.66 7.31 0.35
CA TRP A 184 21.83 8.17 1.19
C TRP A 184 22.46 8.40 2.58
N SER A 185 22.91 7.33 3.25
CA SER A 185 23.47 7.38 4.61
C SER A 185 24.83 8.08 4.66
N SER A 186 25.69 7.82 3.68
CA SER A 186 27.08 8.30 3.63
C SER A 186 27.26 9.68 3.01
N GLU A 187 26.54 9.99 1.93
CA GLU A 187 26.82 11.18 1.10
C GLU A 187 25.75 12.27 1.23
N VAL A 188 24.51 11.94 1.60
CA VAL A 188 23.39 12.90 1.55
C VAL A 188 22.86 13.28 2.93
N ARG A 189 22.66 12.31 3.82
CA ARG A 189 21.95 12.51 5.11
C ARG A 189 22.57 13.61 5.97
N GLN A 190 23.89 13.73 5.99
CA GLN A 190 24.63 14.77 6.74
C GLN A 190 24.37 16.21 6.26
N HIS A 191 23.82 16.37 5.05
CA HIS A 191 23.48 17.68 4.46
C HIS A 191 22.00 18.04 4.63
N THR A 192 21.26 17.27 5.42
CA THR A 192 19.85 17.52 5.74
C THR A 192 19.69 18.29 7.04
N SER A 193 18.65 19.12 7.14
CA SER A 193 18.27 19.84 8.36
C SER A 193 16.76 19.81 8.57
N ASP A 194 16.33 20.20 9.77
CA ASP A 194 14.91 20.32 10.14
C ASP A 194 14.12 19.06 9.83
N ARG A 195 14.70 17.88 10.07
CA ARG A 195 14.06 16.61 9.70
C ARG A 195 12.90 16.31 10.66
N SER A 196 11.73 16.02 10.11
CA SER A 196 10.55 15.61 10.86
C SER A 196 9.98 14.31 10.30
N HIS A 197 9.37 13.51 11.17
CA HIS A 197 8.76 12.23 10.85
C HIS A 197 7.38 12.18 11.50
N VAL A 198 6.35 11.96 10.68
CA VAL A 198 4.96 11.93 11.14
C VAL A 198 4.27 10.71 10.56
N MET A 199 3.44 10.03 11.36
CA MET A 199 2.63 8.90 10.91
C MET A 199 1.15 9.30 10.95
N TYR A 200 0.44 9.03 9.86
CA TYR A 200 -1.01 9.17 9.77
C TYR A 200 -1.63 7.80 9.52
N GLU A 201 -2.81 7.56 10.08
CA GLU A 201 -3.65 6.42 9.75
C GLU A 201 -4.77 6.88 8.81
N TYR A 202 -5.03 6.15 7.73
CA TYR A 202 -6.19 6.40 6.88
C TYR A 202 -7.47 6.13 7.68
N CYS A 203 -8.37 7.11 7.69
CA CYS A 203 -9.69 7.04 8.30
C CYS A 203 -10.78 6.54 7.35
#